data_AF-A0A1C3UVR1-F1
#
_entry.id   AF-A0A1C3UVR1-F1
#
_cell.length_a   1.000
_cell.length_b   1.000
_cell.length_c   1.000
_cell.angle_alpha   90.00
_cell.angle_beta   90.00
_cell.angle_gamma   90.00
#
_symmetry.space_group_name_H-M   'P 1'
#
loop_
_entity.id
_entity.type
_entity.pdbx_description
1 polymer ?
#
loop_
_entity_poly.entity_id
_entity_poly.type
_entity_poly.pdbx_seq_one_letter_code
_entity_poly.pdbx_strand_id
1 'polypeptide(L)'
;MQTATGDEPFRQGDLIVRPAAAWTPGVHALLAALHRHGFDAASISAGYDGAWERVTYLPGDTGDLDDRTDMRGEMALWSAASLLRRYHDCSSLFAKGLEADYTWQLPARSPCEVICHGDFAPYNVVLNDGEVTGIIDFEAAHPGPRMWDLAYAIYRWAPLSSSVAIEGMDTLAAQVGRARIFVDAYGLSIAERPSLPDLIVERLEALLAFMEGEAARGIERYRRNLQDGHDRVYREDIAYIRKRSAEIVAGLTG
;
A
#
# COMPACT_ATOMS: atom_id res chain seq x y z
N MET A 1 25.57 14.76 13.06
CA MET A 1 25.55 13.31 13.36
C MET A 1 24.41 13.07 14.32
N GLN A 2 23.22 12.73 13.83
CA GLN A 2 22.17 12.19 14.69
C GLN A 2 22.54 10.72 14.94
N THR A 3 22.92 10.42 16.16
CA THR A 3 22.99 9.04 16.67
C THR A 3 21.54 8.60 16.88
N ALA A 4 21.01 7.82 15.94
CA ALA A 4 19.69 7.21 16.07
C ALA A 4 19.68 6.27 17.28
N THR A 5 18.75 6.52 18.20
CA THR A 5 18.39 5.60 19.27
C THR A 5 17.02 5.07 18.87
N GLY A 6 16.94 3.84 18.36
CA GLY A 6 15.68 3.18 17.99
C GLY A 6 15.71 2.53 16.60
N ASP A 7 14.87 1.52 16.42
CA ASP A 7 14.67 0.71 15.20
C ASP A 7 14.09 1.51 14.00
N GLU A 8 14.16 2.83 14.01
CA GLU A 8 13.55 3.69 12.99
C GLU A 8 14.49 3.91 11.78
N PRO A 9 13.94 3.94 10.55
CA PRO A 9 14.70 4.27 9.36
C PRO A 9 15.34 5.66 9.45
N PHE A 10 16.59 5.79 9.00
CA PHE A 10 17.29 7.07 8.95
C PHE A 10 18.00 7.28 7.60
N ARG A 11 18.21 8.54 7.25
CA ARG A 11 18.90 8.91 6.01
C ARG A 11 20.41 9.02 6.23
N GLN A 12 21.19 8.37 5.36
CA GLN A 12 22.64 8.47 5.29
C GLN A 12 23.07 8.83 3.86
N GLY A 13 23.24 10.13 3.59
CA GLY A 13 23.51 10.62 2.23
C GLY A 13 22.30 10.38 1.33
N ASP A 14 22.52 9.66 0.22
CA ASP A 14 21.47 9.29 -0.74
C ASP A 14 20.87 7.90 -0.44
N LEU A 15 21.10 7.37 0.76
CA LEU A 15 20.55 6.10 1.21
C LEU A 15 19.58 6.29 2.37
N ILE A 16 18.55 5.46 2.40
CA ILE A 16 17.76 5.15 3.60
C ILE A 16 18.31 3.86 4.19
N VAL A 17 18.62 3.90 5.48
CA VAL A 17 19.14 2.78 6.27
C VAL A 17 18.08 2.40 7.29
N ARG A 18 17.73 1.12 7.37
CA ARG A 18 16.72 0.60 8.32
C ARG A 18 17.10 -0.81 8.81
N PRO A 19 16.58 -1.26 9.95
CA PRO A 19 16.89 -2.59 10.46
C PRO A 19 16.51 -3.68 9.46
N ALA A 20 17.37 -4.69 9.31
CA ALA A 20 17.07 -5.86 8.49
C ALA A 20 16.06 -6.77 9.20
N ALA A 21 15.18 -7.39 8.42
CA ALA A 21 14.16 -8.32 8.86
C ALA A 21 14.20 -9.62 8.03
N ALA A 22 13.38 -10.60 8.43
CA ALA A 22 13.32 -11.90 7.75
C ALA A 22 12.93 -11.78 6.26
N TRP A 23 12.18 -10.74 5.89
CA TRP A 23 11.73 -10.47 4.53
C TRP A 23 12.68 -9.58 3.71
N THR A 24 13.71 -8.99 4.33
CA THR A 24 14.68 -8.11 3.64
C THR A 24 15.27 -8.76 2.38
N PRO A 25 15.69 -10.05 2.38
CA PRO A 25 16.17 -10.69 1.14
C PRO A 25 15.15 -10.67 -0.01
N GLY A 26 13.87 -10.90 0.29
CA GLY A 26 12.78 -10.87 -0.69
C GLY A 26 12.49 -9.45 -1.21
N VAL A 27 12.51 -8.45 -0.31
CA VAL A 27 12.36 -7.04 -0.70
C VAL A 27 13.49 -6.61 -1.63
N HIS A 28 14.74 -6.91 -1.31
CA HIS A 28 15.87 -6.56 -2.18
C HIS A 28 15.84 -7.29 -3.52
N ALA A 29 15.38 -8.55 -3.55
CA ALA A 29 15.18 -9.30 -4.79
C ALA A 29 14.07 -8.68 -5.66
N LEU A 30 12.97 -8.23 -5.04
CA LEU A 30 11.90 -7.49 -5.71
C LEU A 30 12.43 -6.18 -6.32
N LEU A 31 13.13 -5.35 -5.55
CA LEU A 31 13.68 -4.07 -6.04
C LEU A 31 14.64 -4.29 -7.22
N ALA A 32 15.51 -5.30 -7.12
CA ALA A 32 16.41 -5.66 -8.21
C ALA A 32 15.64 -6.12 -9.47
N ALA A 33 14.57 -6.91 -9.30
CA ALA A 33 13.74 -7.38 -10.40
C ALA A 33 12.96 -6.22 -11.06
N LEU A 34 12.34 -5.34 -10.27
CA LEU A 34 11.65 -4.15 -10.76
C LEU A 34 12.56 -3.32 -11.67
N HIS A 35 13.76 -2.99 -11.20
CA HIS A 35 14.71 -2.21 -11.98
C HIS A 35 15.16 -2.94 -13.25
N ARG A 36 15.47 -4.25 -13.15
CA ARG A 36 15.85 -5.08 -14.31
C ARG A 36 14.77 -5.14 -15.38
N HIS A 37 13.49 -5.07 -14.99
CA HIS A 37 12.33 -5.06 -15.88
C HIS A 37 11.84 -3.66 -16.25
N GLY A 38 12.61 -2.61 -15.91
CA GLY A 38 12.38 -1.23 -16.37
C GLY A 38 11.39 -0.43 -15.52
N PHE A 39 11.06 -0.88 -14.30
CA PHE A 39 10.32 -0.06 -13.34
C PHE A 39 11.29 0.82 -12.57
N ASP A 40 11.18 2.13 -12.78
CA ASP A 40 12.11 3.17 -12.32
C ASP A 40 11.58 4.00 -11.13
N ALA A 41 10.33 3.74 -10.72
CA ALA A 41 9.63 4.46 -9.68
C ALA A 41 9.68 3.74 -8.31
N ALA A 42 10.78 3.05 -8.02
CA ALA A 42 11.05 2.42 -6.73
C ALA A 42 12.49 2.70 -6.30
N SER A 43 12.77 2.55 -5.00
CA SER A 43 14.13 2.63 -4.49
C SER A 43 15.01 1.51 -5.06
N ILE A 44 16.29 1.79 -5.23
CA ILE A 44 17.28 0.82 -5.71
C ILE A 44 17.93 0.17 -4.49
N SER A 45 18.03 -1.15 -4.52
CA SER A 45 18.78 -1.93 -3.53
C SER A 45 20.25 -1.46 -3.47
N ALA A 46 20.70 -1.01 -2.30
CA ALA A 46 22.10 -0.76 -1.98
C ALA A 46 22.71 -1.86 -1.07
N GLY A 47 22.02 -3.00 -0.99
CA GLY A 47 22.43 -4.16 -0.19
C GLY A 47 21.97 -4.14 1.26
N TYR A 48 22.18 -5.25 1.93
CA TYR A 48 21.84 -5.47 3.33
C TYR A 48 22.86 -6.38 4.01
N ASP A 49 22.91 -6.31 5.33
CA ASP A 49 23.69 -7.18 6.20
C ASP A 49 22.77 -7.76 7.30
N GLY A 50 23.35 -8.48 8.28
CA GLY A 50 22.57 -9.13 9.33
C GLY A 50 21.82 -8.17 10.28
N ALA A 51 22.14 -6.87 10.25
CA ALA A 51 21.52 -5.87 11.11
C ALA A 51 20.80 -4.77 10.32
N TRP A 52 21.31 -4.40 9.15
CA TRP A 52 20.84 -3.22 8.41
C TRP A 52 20.64 -3.50 6.93
N GLU A 53 19.58 -2.94 6.38
CA GLU A 53 19.36 -2.83 4.94
C GLU A 53 19.46 -1.38 4.46
N ARG A 54 19.81 -1.22 3.18
CA ARG A 54 20.07 0.09 2.56
C ARG A 54 19.40 0.15 1.20
N VAL A 55 18.64 1.20 0.95
CA VAL A 55 18.02 1.50 -0.35
C VAL A 55 18.24 2.95 -0.72
N THR A 56 18.20 3.30 -2.00
CA THR A 56 18.35 4.70 -2.41
C THR A 56 17.18 5.56 -1.93
N TYR A 57 17.49 6.78 -1.52
CA TYR A 57 16.52 7.82 -1.25
C TYR A 57 15.84 8.25 -2.55
N LEU A 58 14.52 8.33 -2.54
CA LEU A 58 13.74 8.91 -3.63
C LEU A 58 13.43 10.38 -3.30
N PRO A 59 13.85 11.35 -4.14
CA PRO A 59 13.59 12.75 -3.89
C PRO A 59 12.13 13.12 -4.16
N GLY A 60 11.56 13.90 -3.24
CA GLY A 60 10.21 14.42 -3.30
C GLY A 60 9.58 14.42 -1.92
N ASP A 61 8.31 14.76 -1.89
CA ASP A 61 7.53 14.90 -0.68
C ASP A 61 6.79 13.60 -0.33
N THR A 62 6.57 13.37 0.96
CA THR A 62 5.73 12.29 1.49
C THR A 62 4.68 12.86 2.44
N GLY A 63 3.64 12.08 2.71
CA GLY A 63 2.59 12.41 3.69
C GLY A 63 1.27 11.72 3.38
N ASP A 64 0.26 11.91 4.23
CA ASP A 64 -1.05 11.29 4.10
C ASP A 64 -2.11 12.32 3.66
N LEU A 65 -3.34 11.86 3.44
CA LEU A 65 -4.45 12.73 3.08
C LEU A 65 -4.79 13.71 4.21
N ASP A 66 -4.59 13.36 5.47
CA ASP A 66 -4.95 14.21 6.61
C ASP A 66 -4.03 15.43 6.75
N ASP A 67 -2.74 15.29 6.47
CA ASP A 67 -1.73 16.31 6.73
C ASP A 67 -1.19 17.00 5.47
N ARG A 68 -1.36 16.41 4.27
CA ARG A 68 -0.91 16.99 3.00
C ARG A 68 -2.05 17.23 2.03
N THR A 69 -2.39 18.51 1.82
CA THR A 69 -3.41 18.92 0.84
C THR A 69 -3.05 18.51 -0.59
N ASP A 70 -1.77 18.48 -0.94
CA ASP A 70 -1.30 18.15 -2.29
C ASP A 70 -1.60 16.67 -2.64
N MET A 71 -1.58 15.78 -1.65
CA MET A 71 -1.96 14.36 -1.80
C MET A 71 -3.45 14.18 -2.13
N ARG A 72 -4.28 15.19 -1.85
CA ARG A 72 -5.73 15.16 -2.10
C ARG A 72 -6.05 15.47 -3.56
N GLY A 73 -5.12 16.05 -4.31
CA GLY A 73 -5.33 16.46 -5.69
C GLY A 73 -5.72 15.32 -6.62
N GLU A 74 -6.51 15.62 -7.65
CA GLU A 74 -6.90 14.64 -8.67
C GLU A 74 -5.68 14.09 -9.42
N MET A 75 -4.67 14.94 -9.68
CA MET A 75 -3.42 14.52 -10.32
C MET A 75 -2.68 13.48 -9.48
N ALA A 76 -2.55 13.69 -8.17
CA ALA A 76 -1.91 12.74 -7.26
C ALA A 76 -2.66 11.40 -7.25
N LEU A 77 -3.99 11.45 -7.18
CA LEU A 77 -4.85 10.27 -7.20
C LEU A 77 -4.73 9.47 -8.51
N TRP A 78 -4.76 10.16 -9.66
CA TRP A 78 -4.69 9.55 -10.98
C TRP A 78 -3.30 8.95 -11.27
N SER A 79 -2.25 9.69 -10.92
CA SER A 79 -0.86 9.23 -11.08
C SER A 79 -0.54 8.06 -10.14
N ALA A 80 -1.06 8.04 -8.91
CA ALA A 80 -0.93 6.91 -7.98
C ALA A 80 -1.54 5.63 -8.56
N ALA A 81 -2.76 5.71 -9.07
CA ALA A 81 -3.46 4.57 -9.68
C ALA A 81 -2.71 4.05 -10.93
N SER A 82 -2.26 4.95 -11.78
CA SER A 82 -1.46 4.62 -12.98
C SER A 82 -0.12 3.98 -12.61
N LEU A 83 0.53 4.48 -11.54
CA LEU A 83 1.78 3.94 -11.05
C LEU A 83 1.62 2.53 -10.46
N LEU A 84 0.56 2.30 -9.67
CA LEU A 84 0.23 0.97 -9.15
C LEU A 84 -0.01 -0.02 -10.30
N ARG A 85 -0.70 0.41 -11.36
CA ARG A 85 -0.89 -0.42 -12.55
C ARG A 85 0.44 -0.78 -13.22
N ARG A 86 1.33 0.19 -13.43
CA ARG A 86 2.68 -0.05 -13.97
C ARG A 86 3.48 -1.02 -13.08
N TYR A 87 3.39 -0.87 -11.77
CA TYR A 87 4.04 -1.76 -10.80
C TYR A 87 3.53 -3.19 -10.91
N HIS A 88 2.21 -3.39 -10.97
CA HIS A 88 1.58 -4.70 -11.16
C HIS A 88 1.94 -5.34 -12.49
N ASP A 89 1.87 -4.58 -13.59
CA ASP A 89 2.22 -5.09 -14.92
C ASP A 89 3.70 -5.52 -14.96
N CYS A 90 4.62 -4.74 -14.36
CA CYS A 90 6.02 -5.11 -14.25
C CYS A 90 6.24 -6.34 -13.37
N SER A 91 5.70 -6.36 -12.15
CA SER A 91 5.91 -7.47 -11.21
C SER A 91 5.30 -8.79 -11.69
N SER A 92 4.25 -8.74 -12.51
CA SER A 92 3.67 -9.94 -13.13
C SER A 92 4.67 -10.74 -13.98
N LEU A 93 5.71 -10.09 -14.50
CA LEU A 93 6.75 -10.73 -15.32
C LEU A 93 7.65 -11.68 -14.52
N PHE A 94 7.70 -11.53 -13.20
CA PHE A 94 8.63 -12.28 -12.35
C PHE A 94 8.01 -12.78 -11.03
N ALA A 95 6.75 -12.46 -10.72
CA ALA A 95 6.10 -12.79 -9.45
C ALA A 95 6.21 -14.28 -9.07
N LYS A 96 5.91 -15.18 -10.02
CA LYS A 96 6.01 -16.64 -9.82
C LYS A 96 7.42 -17.11 -9.47
N GLY A 97 8.45 -16.42 -9.98
CA GLY A 97 9.84 -16.76 -9.69
C GLY A 97 10.27 -16.36 -8.28
N LEU A 98 9.65 -15.34 -7.69
CA LEU A 98 9.99 -14.88 -6.34
C LEU A 98 9.12 -15.51 -5.24
N GLU A 99 7.99 -16.14 -5.60
CA GLU A 99 7.02 -16.66 -4.64
C GLU A 99 7.61 -17.66 -3.64
N ALA A 100 8.31 -18.69 -4.14
CA ALA A 100 8.82 -19.78 -3.31
C ALA A 100 10.23 -19.54 -2.75
N ASP A 101 10.93 -18.53 -3.25
CA ASP A 101 12.37 -18.34 -3.01
C ASP A 101 12.64 -17.48 -1.77
N TYR A 102 11.63 -16.77 -1.25
CA TYR A 102 11.80 -15.79 -0.19
C TYR A 102 10.74 -15.90 0.90
N THR A 103 11.14 -15.48 2.11
CA THR A 103 10.19 -15.20 3.20
C THR A 103 9.59 -13.82 2.99
N TRP A 104 8.28 -13.70 3.16
CA TRP A 104 7.54 -12.46 3.02
C TRP A 104 6.92 -12.08 4.37
N GLN A 105 6.75 -10.78 4.63
CA GLN A 105 6.12 -10.30 5.87
C GLN A 105 4.65 -10.71 5.94
N LEU A 106 3.94 -10.49 4.84
CA LEU A 106 2.56 -10.90 4.67
C LEU A 106 2.51 -12.26 3.93
N PRO A 107 1.53 -13.12 4.27
CA PRO A 107 1.39 -14.41 3.62
C PRO A 107 1.06 -14.25 2.14
N ALA A 108 1.67 -15.09 1.30
CA ALA A 108 1.34 -15.18 -0.11
C ALA A 108 -0.13 -15.58 -0.31
N ARG A 109 -0.75 -15.11 -1.40
CA ARG A 109 -2.13 -15.44 -1.77
C ARG A 109 -2.20 -15.95 -3.20
N SER A 110 -2.97 -17.01 -3.42
CA SER A 110 -3.22 -17.54 -4.76
C SER A 110 -4.49 -16.93 -5.38
N PRO A 111 -4.51 -16.67 -6.70
CA PRO A 111 -3.40 -16.85 -7.64
C PRO A 111 -2.32 -15.78 -7.46
N CYS A 112 -1.05 -16.19 -7.58
CA CYS A 112 0.09 -15.28 -7.64
C CYS A 112 0.15 -14.67 -9.05
N GLU A 113 -0.51 -13.51 -9.21
CA GLU A 113 -0.51 -12.73 -10.46
C GLU A 113 0.61 -11.70 -10.48
N VAL A 114 0.89 -11.11 -9.32
CA VAL A 114 1.83 -10.01 -9.11
C VAL A 114 2.55 -10.19 -7.77
N ILE A 115 3.57 -9.39 -7.53
CA ILE A 115 3.98 -9.09 -6.16
C ILE A 115 3.15 -7.87 -5.74
N CYS A 116 2.26 -8.04 -4.78
CA CYS A 116 1.53 -6.94 -4.17
C CYS A 116 2.51 -6.08 -3.37
N HIS A 117 2.31 -4.76 -3.39
CA HIS A 117 2.99 -3.86 -2.46
C HIS A 117 2.53 -4.13 -1.03
N GLY A 118 1.25 -4.43 -0.85
CA GLY A 118 0.65 -4.81 0.43
C GLY A 118 0.19 -3.64 1.29
N ASP A 119 0.82 -2.46 1.12
CA ASP A 119 0.46 -1.21 1.81
C ASP A 119 0.56 0.01 0.87
N PHE A 120 0.00 -0.07 -0.35
CA PHE A 120 0.04 1.05 -1.31
C PHE A 120 -0.93 2.17 -0.90
N ALA A 121 -0.46 3.07 -0.03
CA ALA A 121 -1.21 4.17 0.56
C ALA A 121 -0.52 5.53 0.29
N PRO A 122 -1.21 6.67 0.48
CA PRO A 122 -0.64 8.01 0.27
C PRO A 122 0.68 8.25 1.01
N TYR A 123 0.81 7.78 2.25
CA TYR A 123 2.05 7.92 3.03
C TYR A 123 3.24 7.09 2.49
N ASN A 124 2.99 6.12 1.60
CA ASN A 124 4.00 5.22 1.03
C ASN A 124 4.36 5.57 -0.42
N VAL A 125 4.09 6.82 -0.82
CA VAL A 125 4.48 7.31 -2.14
C VAL A 125 5.24 8.63 -2.06
N VAL A 126 6.00 8.90 -3.11
CA VAL A 126 6.74 10.14 -3.28
C VAL A 126 6.01 11.04 -4.29
N LEU A 127 5.73 12.26 -3.86
CA LEU A 127 5.03 13.28 -4.63
C LEU A 127 6.03 14.34 -5.12
N ASN A 128 5.95 14.68 -6.40
CA ASN A 128 6.67 15.80 -7.01
C ASN A 128 5.70 16.59 -7.89
N ASP A 129 5.59 17.90 -7.66
CA ASP A 129 4.72 18.80 -8.44
C ASP A 129 3.26 18.32 -8.59
N GLY A 130 2.72 17.66 -7.55
CA GLY A 130 1.36 17.11 -7.54
C GLY A 130 1.19 15.74 -8.22
N GLU A 131 2.28 15.14 -8.70
CA GLU A 131 2.31 13.81 -9.30
C GLU A 131 3.00 12.80 -8.41
N VAL A 132 2.43 11.60 -8.32
CA VAL A 132 3.05 10.47 -7.62
C VAL A 132 4.09 9.83 -8.54
N THR A 133 5.35 9.91 -8.11
CA THR A 133 6.54 9.58 -8.92
C THR A 133 7.33 8.38 -8.40
N GLY A 134 7.08 7.95 -7.16
CA GLY A 134 7.80 6.84 -6.55
C GLY A 134 6.98 6.09 -5.53
N ILE A 135 7.28 4.81 -5.36
CA ILE A 135 6.77 3.92 -4.33
C ILE A 135 7.88 3.66 -3.32
N ILE A 136 7.55 3.73 -2.03
CA ILE A 136 8.45 3.41 -0.93
C ILE A 136 7.79 2.40 0.01
N ASP A 137 8.59 1.84 0.91
CA ASP A 137 8.18 0.90 1.94
C ASP A 137 7.58 -0.43 1.45
N PHE A 138 8.45 -1.23 0.82
CA PHE A 138 8.12 -2.56 0.30
C PHE A 138 8.09 -3.68 1.36
N GLU A 139 8.11 -3.38 2.67
CA GLU A 139 8.19 -4.43 3.70
C GLU A 139 6.97 -5.36 3.70
N ALA A 140 5.79 -4.79 3.41
CA ALA A 140 4.54 -5.53 3.30
C ALA A 140 4.38 -6.28 1.97
N ALA A 141 5.39 -6.23 1.09
CA ALA A 141 5.29 -6.86 -0.21
C ALA A 141 5.12 -8.38 -0.08
N HIS A 142 4.29 -8.97 -0.94
CA HIS A 142 4.03 -10.40 -0.95
C HIS A 142 3.43 -10.85 -2.29
N PRO A 143 3.60 -12.11 -2.69
CA PRO A 143 2.93 -12.66 -3.87
C PRO A 143 1.41 -12.69 -3.70
N GLY A 144 0.65 -12.24 -4.70
CA GLY A 144 -0.80 -12.15 -4.58
C GLY A 144 -1.53 -11.85 -5.89
N PRO A 145 -2.88 -11.89 -5.86
CA PRO A 145 -3.70 -11.41 -6.97
C PRO A 145 -3.71 -9.89 -6.99
N ARG A 146 -3.65 -9.27 -8.18
CA ARG A 146 -3.59 -7.79 -8.32
C ARG A 146 -4.75 -7.07 -7.63
N MET A 147 -5.92 -7.71 -7.63
CA MET A 147 -7.14 -7.17 -7.05
C MET A 147 -7.04 -7.03 -5.52
N TRP A 148 -6.24 -7.87 -4.86
CA TRP A 148 -6.02 -7.79 -3.41
C TRP A 148 -5.28 -6.51 -3.00
N ASP A 149 -4.26 -6.15 -3.78
CA ASP A 149 -3.49 -4.92 -3.54
C ASP A 149 -4.28 -3.67 -3.96
N LEU A 150 -4.97 -3.75 -5.11
CA LEU A 150 -5.84 -2.68 -5.60
C LEU A 150 -6.98 -2.36 -4.63
N ALA A 151 -7.60 -3.36 -4.01
CA ALA A 151 -8.66 -3.17 -3.02
C ALA A 151 -8.15 -2.32 -1.84
N TYR A 152 -6.98 -2.66 -1.29
CA TYR A 152 -6.39 -1.88 -0.20
C TYR A 152 -6.02 -0.46 -0.65
N ALA A 153 -5.42 -0.30 -1.82
CA ALA A 153 -5.10 1.02 -2.38
C ALA A 153 -6.35 1.90 -2.50
N ILE A 154 -7.43 1.39 -3.09
CA ILE A 154 -8.69 2.14 -3.24
C ILE A 154 -9.24 2.55 -1.87
N TYR A 155 -9.26 1.65 -0.90
CA TYR A 155 -9.70 1.95 0.46
C TYR A 155 -8.94 3.15 1.05
N ARG A 156 -7.62 3.21 0.85
CA ARG A 156 -6.75 4.27 1.41
C ARG A 156 -6.81 5.58 0.63
N TRP A 157 -6.87 5.52 -0.70
CA TRP A 157 -6.86 6.71 -1.57
C TRP A 157 -8.24 7.38 -1.72
N ALA A 158 -9.32 6.61 -1.55
CA ALA A 158 -10.72 7.06 -1.60
C ALA A 158 -11.36 7.26 -0.21
N PRO A 159 -10.53 7.38 0.84
CA PRO A 159 -10.77 6.94 2.22
C PRO A 159 -12.21 6.48 2.52
N LEU A 160 -12.53 5.21 2.21
CA LEU A 160 -13.87 4.63 2.37
C LEU A 160 -14.18 4.36 3.85
N SER A 161 -14.52 5.41 4.58
CA SER A 161 -14.68 5.38 6.03
C SER A 161 -15.73 6.38 6.50
N SER A 162 -16.45 6.06 7.56
CA SER A 162 -17.41 6.98 8.20
C SER A 162 -16.76 8.02 9.10
N SER A 163 -15.49 7.86 9.48
CA SER A 163 -14.78 8.75 10.40
C SER A 163 -13.91 9.80 9.71
N VAL A 164 -13.90 9.83 8.37
CA VAL A 164 -13.10 10.78 7.60
C VAL A 164 -13.68 12.18 7.75
N ALA A 165 -12.88 13.08 8.33
CA ALA A 165 -13.23 14.48 8.54
C ALA A 165 -12.42 15.42 7.63
N ILE A 166 -11.94 14.92 6.50
CA ILE A 166 -11.20 15.72 5.52
C ILE A 166 -12.20 16.41 4.60
N GLU A 167 -12.10 17.73 4.48
CA GLU A 167 -12.94 18.54 3.60
C GLU A 167 -12.91 17.99 2.16
N GLY A 168 -14.09 17.73 1.60
CA GLY A 168 -14.23 17.18 0.25
C GLY A 168 -14.05 15.67 0.17
N MET A 169 -13.92 14.96 1.30
CA MET A 169 -13.87 13.48 1.39
C MET A 169 -14.72 12.94 2.56
N ASP A 170 -15.47 13.80 3.23
CA ASP A 170 -16.33 13.51 4.39
C ASP A 170 -17.71 12.94 4.01
N THR A 171 -17.99 12.81 2.71
CA THR A 171 -19.26 12.26 2.19
C THR A 171 -19.03 11.01 1.36
N LEU A 172 -19.99 10.08 1.39
CA LEU A 172 -19.96 8.88 0.55
C LEU A 172 -19.82 9.21 -0.94
N ALA A 173 -20.52 10.23 -1.43
CA ALA A 173 -20.45 10.62 -2.84
C ALA A 173 -19.04 11.05 -3.25
N ALA A 174 -18.35 11.82 -2.38
CA ALA A 174 -16.98 12.24 -2.64
C ALA A 174 -15.99 11.06 -2.58
N GLN A 175 -16.13 10.19 -1.58
CA GLN A 175 -15.33 8.98 -1.44
C GLN A 175 -15.49 8.06 -2.66
N VAL A 176 -16.73 7.78 -3.08
CA VAL A 176 -17.02 6.98 -4.29
C VAL A 176 -16.50 7.66 -5.55
N GLY A 177 -16.58 9.00 -5.65
CA GLY A 177 -16.00 9.76 -6.76
C GLY A 177 -14.49 9.55 -6.88
N ARG A 178 -13.76 9.58 -5.76
CA ARG A 178 -12.32 9.27 -5.74
C ARG A 178 -12.04 7.81 -6.08
N ALA A 179 -12.83 6.88 -5.54
CA ALA A 179 -12.71 5.47 -5.86
C ALA A 179 -12.88 5.22 -7.37
N ARG A 180 -13.85 5.91 -8.00
CA ARG A 180 -14.07 5.85 -9.44
C ARG A 180 -12.88 6.35 -10.24
N ILE A 181 -12.33 7.52 -9.90
CA ILE A 181 -11.12 8.06 -10.55
C ILE A 181 -9.98 7.05 -10.46
N PHE A 182 -9.77 6.44 -9.28
CA PHE A 182 -8.69 5.48 -9.08
C PHE A 182 -8.87 4.22 -9.94
N VAL A 183 -10.07 3.62 -9.98
CA VAL A 183 -10.32 2.42 -10.80
C VAL A 183 -10.27 2.71 -12.30
N ASP A 184 -10.67 3.91 -12.72
CA ASP A 184 -10.58 4.36 -14.11
C ASP A 184 -9.12 4.51 -14.54
N ALA A 185 -8.32 5.22 -13.75
CA ALA A 185 -6.90 5.45 -14.00
C ALA A 185 -6.08 4.15 -13.96
N TYR A 186 -6.39 3.24 -13.03
CA TYR A 186 -5.79 1.91 -12.99
C TYR A 186 -6.18 1.04 -14.21
N GLY A 187 -7.30 1.35 -14.85
CA GLY A 187 -7.84 0.60 -15.99
C GLY A 187 -8.58 -0.67 -15.58
N LEU A 188 -9.25 -0.67 -14.42
CA LEU A 188 -10.08 -1.79 -13.97
C LEU A 188 -11.39 -1.83 -14.77
N SER A 189 -11.74 -3.01 -15.30
CA SER A 189 -12.93 -3.14 -16.15
C SER A 189 -14.22 -2.94 -15.35
N ILE A 190 -15.26 -2.44 -16.01
CA ILE A 190 -16.59 -2.25 -15.38
C ILE A 190 -17.14 -3.57 -14.82
N ALA A 191 -16.81 -4.71 -15.44
CA ALA A 191 -17.26 -6.03 -15.01
C ALA A 191 -16.63 -6.49 -13.67
N GLU A 192 -15.43 -6.01 -13.34
CA GLU A 192 -14.72 -6.38 -12.11
C GLU A 192 -15.12 -5.51 -10.91
N ARG A 193 -15.53 -4.26 -11.17
CA ARG A 193 -15.85 -3.26 -10.12
C ARG A 193 -16.91 -3.69 -9.10
N PRO A 194 -17.97 -4.44 -9.44
CA PRO A 194 -18.95 -4.88 -8.46
C PRO A 194 -18.38 -5.71 -7.30
N SER A 195 -17.24 -6.38 -7.52
CA SER A 195 -16.59 -7.20 -6.48
C SER A 195 -15.77 -6.39 -5.46
N LEU A 196 -15.49 -5.11 -5.73
CA LEU A 196 -14.55 -4.31 -4.94
C LEU A 196 -14.96 -4.15 -3.47
N PRO A 197 -16.20 -3.80 -3.12
CA PRO A 197 -16.56 -3.62 -1.71
C PRO A 197 -16.33 -4.87 -0.86
N ASP A 198 -16.71 -6.04 -1.38
CA ASP A 198 -16.53 -7.31 -0.68
C ASP A 198 -15.05 -7.67 -0.55
N LEU A 199 -14.25 -7.40 -1.59
CA LEU A 199 -12.81 -7.65 -1.56
C LEU A 199 -12.07 -6.71 -0.60
N ILE A 200 -12.49 -5.44 -0.50
CA ILE A 200 -11.96 -4.49 0.48
C ILE A 200 -12.27 -4.99 1.89
N VAL A 201 -13.49 -5.44 2.15
CA VAL A 201 -13.88 -6.02 3.43
C VAL A 201 -13.00 -7.23 3.77
N GLU A 202 -12.84 -8.17 2.85
CA GLU A 202 -11.98 -9.35 3.06
C GLU A 202 -10.52 -8.94 3.34
N ARG A 203 -10.01 -7.93 2.62
CA ARG A 203 -8.66 -7.40 2.78
C ARG A 203 -8.42 -6.78 4.16
N LEU A 204 -9.41 -6.05 4.68
CA LEU A 204 -9.36 -5.45 6.01
C LEU A 204 -9.52 -6.50 7.11
N GLU A 205 -10.36 -7.51 6.92
CA GLU A 205 -10.49 -8.64 7.87
C GLU A 205 -9.17 -9.44 7.96
N ALA A 206 -8.51 -9.68 6.83
CA ALA A 206 -7.19 -10.32 6.82
C ALA A 206 -6.11 -9.45 7.49
N LEU A 207 -6.17 -8.12 7.33
CA LEU A 207 -5.25 -7.20 8.01
C LEU A 207 -5.44 -7.24 9.53
N LEU A 208 -6.70 -7.20 9.99
CA LEU A 208 -7.04 -7.34 11.40
C LEU A 208 -6.52 -8.66 11.99
N ALA A 209 -6.79 -9.78 11.31
CA ALA A 209 -6.34 -11.10 11.76
C ALA A 209 -4.81 -11.17 11.87
N PHE A 210 -4.08 -10.57 10.92
CA PHE A 210 -2.63 -10.46 10.96
C PHE A 210 -2.16 -9.62 12.15
N MET A 211 -2.71 -8.42 12.35
CA MET A 211 -2.34 -7.53 13.45
C MET A 211 -2.61 -8.17 14.83
N GLU A 212 -3.75 -8.81 15.00
CA GLU A 212 -4.12 -9.54 16.22
C GLU A 212 -3.18 -10.74 16.46
N GLY A 213 -2.85 -11.48 15.41
CA GLY A 213 -1.90 -12.59 15.45
C GLY A 213 -0.49 -12.15 15.89
N GLU A 214 0.05 -11.08 15.29
CA GLU A 214 1.37 -10.56 15.64
C GLU A 214 1.40 -9.96 17.05
N ALA A 215 0.33 -9.28 17.47
CA ALA A 215 0.21 -8.78 18.83
C ALA A 215 0.18 -9.92 19.87
N ALA A 216 -0.54 -11.01 19.57
CA ALA A 216 -0.56 -12.22 20.41
C ALA A 216 0.81 -12.89 20.48
N ARG A 217 1.61 -12.82 19.42
CA ARG A 217 2.98 -13.37 19.35
C ARG A 217 4.03 -12.57 20.10
N GLY A 218 3.73 -11.36 20.55
CA GLY A 218 4.73 -10.55 21.28
C GLY A 218 5.16 -9.26 20.62
N ILE A 219 4.75 -9.01 19.37
CA ILE A 219 5.33 -7.93 18.59
C ILE A 219 4.76 -6.58 19.03
N GLU A 220 5.62 -5.77 19.65
CA GLU A 220 5.22 -4.57 20.38
C GLU A 220 4.56 -3.50 19.51
N ARG A 221 5.02 -3.34 18.25
CA ARG A 221 4.39 -2.44 17.27
C ARG A 221 2.90 -2.74 17.11
N TYR A 222 2.53 -4.00 16.89
CA TYR A 222 1.13 -4.38 16.69
C TYR A 222 0.33 -4.29 17.98
N ARG A 223 0.93 -4.57 19.14
CA ARG A 223 0.28 -4.35 20.44
C ARG A 223 -0.09 -2.89 20.67
N ARG A 224 0.82 -1.97 20.35
CA ARG A 224 0.55 -0.53 20.40
C ARG A 224 -0.57 -0.14 19.43
N ASN A 225 -0.51 -0.59 18.18
CA ASN A 225 -1.58 -0.32 17.21
C ASN A 225 -2.98 -0.76 17.72
N LEU A 226 -3.08 -1.91 18.40
CA LEU A 226 -4.34 -2.35 19.01
C LEU A 226 -4.75 -1.49 20.22
N GLN A 227 -3.79 -1.07 21.06
CA GLN A 227 -4.07 -0.19 22.19
C GLN A 227 -4.52 1.21 21.75
N ASP A 228 -3.92 1.72 20.68
CA ASP A 228 -4.27 3.00 20.05
C ASP A 228 -5.59 2.93 19.27
N GLY A 229 -6.17 1.72 19.13
CA GLY A 229 -7.50 1.50 18.58
C GLY A 229 -7.56 1.47 17.06
N HIS A 230 -6.44 1.21 16.37
CA HIS A 230 -6.41 1.08 14.91
C HIS A 230 -7.34 -0.06 14.43
N ASP A 231 -7.46 -1.12 15.22
CA ASP A 231 -8.37 -2.24 14.95
C ASP A 231 -9.85 -1.84 15.02
N ARG A 232 -10.21 -0.92 15.92
CA ARG A 232 -11.57 -0.36 15.97
C ARG A 232 -11.88 0.42 14.69
N VAL A 233 -10.94 1.24 14.20
CA VAL A 233 -11.11 1.98 12.94
C VAL A 233 -11.38 1.02 11.78
N TYR A 234 -10.57 -0.02 11.61
CA TYR A 234 -10.80 -1.00 10.53
C TYR A 234 -12.14 -1.73 10.66
N ARG A 235 -12.59 -2.06 11.88
CA ARG A 235 -13.90 -2.70 12.08
C ARG A 235 -15.07 -1.75 11.77
N GLU A 236 -14.95 -0.47 12.10
CA GLU A 236 -15.93 0.56 11.75
C GLU A 236 -15.99 0.76 10.22
N ASP A 237 -14.84 0.80 9.56
CA ASP A 237 -14.74 0.93 8.10
C ASP A 237 -15.32 -0.29 7.38
N ILE A 238 -15.04 -1.51 7.86
CA ILE A 238 -15.69 -2.73 7.36
C ILE A 238 -17.21 -2.62 7.46
N ALA A 239 -17.74 -2.18 8.61
CA ALA A 239 -19.18 -2.03 8.81
C ALA A 239 -19.77 -0.96 7.88
N TYR A 240 -19.05 0.15 7.68
CA TYR A 240 -19.42 1.22 6.76
C TYR A 240 -19.49 0.70 5.33
N ILE A 241 -18.43 0.05 4.83
CA ILE A 241 -18.37 -0.47 3.46
C ILE A 241 -19.45 -1.53 3.22
N ARG A 242 -19.66 -2.46 4.17
CA ARG A 242 -20.75 -3.45 4.10
C ARG A 242 -22.12 -2.78 3.97
N LYS A 243 -22.39 -1.77 4.80
CA LYS A 243 -23.65 -1.01 4.80
C LYS A 243 -23.87 -0.25 3.48
N ARG A 244 -22.79 0.26 2.89
CA ARG A 244 -22.79 1.14 1.72
C ARG A 244 -22.50 0.41 0.41
N SER A 245 -22.33 -0.91 0.44
CA SER A 245 -21.87 -1.72 -0.70
C SER A 245 -22.66 -1.46 -1.98
N ALA A 246 -24.00 -1.47 -1.93
CA ALA A 246 -24.83 -1.19 -3.10
C ALA A 246 -24.61 0.21 -3.70
N GLU A 247 -24.44 1.23 -2.86
CA GLU A 247 -24.23 2.62 -3.28
C GLU A 247 -22.81 2.80 -3.86
N ILE A 248 -21.82 2.12 -3.27
CA ILE A 248 -20.44 2.08 -3.78
C ILE A 248 -20.42 1.40 -5.15
N VAL A 249 -21.01 0.20 -5.29
CA VAL A 249 -21.08 -0.51 -6.58
C VAL A 249 -21.74 0.36 -7.65
N ALA A 250 -22.89 0.95 -7.35
CA ALA A 250 -23.62 1.80 -8.29
C ALA A 250 -22.74 2.96 -8.79
N GLY A 251 -22.01 3.64 -7.90
CA GLY A 251 -21.14 4.74 -8.28
C GLY A 251 -19.82 4.33 -8.94
N LEU A 252 -19.36 3.09 -8.77
CA LEU A 252 -18.19 2.57 -9.48
C LEU A 252 -18.52 2.12 -10.92
N THR A 253 -19.76 1.69 -11.17
CA THR A 253 -20.21 1.17 -12.48
C THR A 253 -20.96 2.17 -13.34
N GLY A 254 -21.41 3.29 -12.77
CA GLY A 254 -22.16 4.35 -13.46
C GLY A 254 -21.26 5.45 -14.00
#